data_AF-G5E406-F1
#
_entry.id   AF-G5E406-F1
#
_cell.length_a   1.000
_cell.length_b   1.000
_cell.length_c   1.000
_cell.angle_alpha   90.00
_cell.angle_beta   90.00
_cell.angle_gamma   90.00
#
_symmetry.space_group_name_H-M   'P 1'
#
loop_
_entity.id
_entity.type
_entity.pdbx_description
1 polymer ?
#
loop_
_entity_poly.entity_id
_entity_poly.type
_entity_poly.pdbx_seq_one_letter_code
_entity_poly.pdbx_strand_id
1 'polypeptide(L)' 'GEPPYLNENPLRALYLIATNGTPELQKPEELSPGFRDFLGQCLEMDVEKRGSARDLLQHPFLRVAKPLSCLTPYII' A
#
# COMPACT_ATOMS: atom_id res chain seq x y z
N GLY A 1 -7.25 10.28 0.67
CA GLY A 1 -5.94 9.88 1.21
C GLY A 1 -4.87 10.46 0.32
N GLU A 2 -3.68 10.72 0.86
CA GLU A 2 -2.56 11.33 0.15
C GLU A 2 -1.37 10.38 0.13
N PRO A 3 -0.57 10.34 -0.95
CA PRO A 3 0.66 9.56 -0.97
C PRO A 3 1.71 10.18 -0.02
N PRO A 4 2.72 9.40 0.41
CA PRO A 4 3.88 9.95 1.11
C PRO A 4 4.51 11.09 0.29
N TYR A 5 4.90 12.16 0.98
CA TYR A 5 5.63 13.29 0.40
C TYR A 5 4.85 14.13 -0.63
N LEU A 6 3.51 14.08 -0.66
CA LEU A 6 2.68 14.90 -1.58
C LEU A 6 3.02 16.40 -1.50
N ASN A 7 3.35 16.90 -0.32
CA ASN A 7 3.65 18.31 -0.07
C ASN A 7 5.11 18.70 -0.36
N GLU A 8 5.96 17.73 -0.73
CA GLU A 8 7.37 17.97 -1.07
C GLU A 8 7.52 18.32 -2.55
N ASN A 9 8.60 19.05 -2.89
CA ASN A 9 8.97 19.25 -4.29
C ASN A 9 9.23 17.87 -4.97
N PRO A 10 8.84 17.65 -6.24
CA PRO A 10 8.99 16.35 -6.90
C PRO A 10 10.39 15.74 -6.82
N LEU A 11 11.45 16.55 -6.98
CA LEU A 11 12.83 16.07 -6.87
C LEU A 11 13.19 15.64 -5.44
N ARG A 12 12.66 16.36 -4.45
CA ARG A 12 12.82 16.02 -3.04
C ARG A 12 12.04 14.77 -2.67
N ALA A 13 10.84 14.58 -3.19
CA ALA A 13 10.07 13.34 -3.03
C ALA A 13 10.80 12.13 -3.63
N LEU A 14 11.37 12.26 -4.84
CA LEU A 14 12.19 11.20 -5.46
C LEU A 14 13.41 10.85 -4.60
N TYR A 15 14.10 11.86 -4.07
CA TYR A 15 15.22 11.65 -3.16
C TYR A 15 14.79 10.89 -1.90
N LEU A 16 13.71 11.32 -1.24
CA LEU A 16 13.19 10.69 -0.02
C LEU A 16 12.76 9.24 -0.27
N ILE A 17 12.15 8.92 -1.42
CA ILE A 17 11.79 7.55 -1.81
C ILE A 17 13.05 6.68 -1.94
N ALA A 18 14.09 7.20 -2.60
CA ALA A 18 15.34 6.47 -2.80
C ALA A 18 16.11 6.24 -1.48
N THR A 19 16.06 7.19 -0.53
CA THR A 19 16.83 7.12 0.72
C THR A 19 16.12 6.43 1.86
N ASN A 20 14.80 6.60 1.98
CA ASN A 20 14.04 6.15 3.15
C ASN A 20 13.40 4.77 2.96
N GLY A 21 13.39 4.26 1.73
CA GLY A 21 12.86 2.93 1.41
C GLY A 21 11.34 2.82 1.62
N THR A 22 10.88 1.75 2.24
CA THR A 22 9.46 1.50 2.48
C THR A 22 8.87 2.60 3.39
N PRO A 23 7.85 3.35 2.94
CA PRO A 23 7.26 4.41 3.74
C PRO A 23 6.52 3.85 4.95
N GLU A 24 6.60 4.55 6.08
CA GLU A 24 5.81 4.22 7.27
C GLU A 24 4.34 4.57 7.06
N LEU A 25 3.45 3.69 7.53
CA LEU A 25 2.03 3.97 7.59
C LEU A 25 1.79 4.97 8.73
N GLN A 26 0.98 6.01 8.50
CA GLN A 26 0.76 7.05 9.52
C GLN A 26 0.09 6.52 10.79
N LYS A 27 -0.77 5.50 10.66
CA LYS A 27 -1.56 4.90 11.74
C LYS A 27 -1.70 3.38 11.56
N PRO A 28 -0.62 2.61 11.69
CA PRO A 28 -0.64 1.18 11.44
C PRO A 28 -1.61 0.43 12.37
N GLU A 29 -1.88 0.94 13.57
CA GLU A 29 -2.82 0.37 14.54
C GLU A 29 -4.29 0.43 14.11
N GLU A 30 -4.66 1.38 13.24
CA GLU A 30 -6.02 1.46 12.67
C GLU A 30 -6.23 0.41 11.56
N LEU A 31 -5.17 -0.24 11.09
CA LEU A 31 -5.20 -1.21 10.01
C LEU A 31 -5.16 -2.64 10.54
N SER A 32 -5.98 -3.51 9.94
CA SER A 32 -5.95 -4.94 10.28
C SER A 32 -4.56 -5.54 10.02
N PRO A 33 -4.12 -6.55 10.82
CA PRO A 33 -2.85 -7.22 10.60
C PRO A 33 -2.67 -7.75 9.17
N GLY A 34 -3.73 -8.34 8.59
CA GLY A 34 -3.69 -8.86 7.22
C GLY A 34 -3.56 -7.77 6.16
N PHE A 35 -4.10 -6.56 6.40
CA PHE A 35 -3.92 -5.45 5.47
C PHE A 35 -2.50 -4.87 5.54
N ARG A 36 -1.94 -4.74 6.76
CA ARG A 36 -0.54 -4.33 6.93
C ARG A 36 0.43 -5.28 6.24
N ASP A 37 0.23 -6.58 6.39
CA ASP A 37 1.04 -7.60 5.74
C ASP A 37 0.96 -7.50 4.21
N PHE A 38 -0.25 -7.33 3.66
CA PHE A 38 -0.45 -7.11 2.24
C PHE A 38 0.29 -5.87 1.72
N LEU A 39 0.22 -4.74 2.44
CA LEU A 39 0.94 -3.52 2.08
C LEU A 39 2.46 -3.71 2.15
N GLY A 40 2.95 -4.45 3.14
CA GLY A 40 4.37 -4.79 3.27
C GLY A 40 4.89 -5.53 2.04
N GLN A 41 4.16 -6.54 1.55
CA GLN A 41 4.54 -7.28 0.34
C GLN A 41 4.50 -6.42 -0.93
N CYS A 42 3.59 -5.44 -1.02
CA CYS A 42 3.51 -4.50 -2.13
C CYS A 42 4.66 -3.49 -2.14
N LEU A 43 5.10 -3.04 -0.95
CA LEU A 43 6.07 -1.96 -0.76
C LEU A 43 7.48 -2.47 -0.40
N GLU A 44 7.74 -3.77 -0.58
CA GLU A 44 9.04 -4.39 -0.37
C GLU A 44 10.09 -3.77 -1.29
N MET A 45 11.25 -3.43 -0.74
CA MET A 45 12.33 -2.73 -1.44
C MET A 45 13.12 -3.66 -2.36
N ASP A 46 13.31 -4.90 -1.94
CA ASP A 46 13.97 -5.93 -2.73
C ASP A 46 13.02 -6.44 -3.82
N VAL A 47 13.35 -6.19 -5.08
CA VAL A 47 12.50 -6.52 -6.24
C VAL A 47 12.21 -8.02 -6.31
N GLU A 48 13.17 -8.86 -5.92
CA GLU A 48 13.02 -10.33 -5.97
C GLU A 48 12.11 -10.86 -4.84
N LYS A 49 11.97 -10.09 -3.75
CA LYS A 49 11.07 -10.43 -2.63
C LYS A 49 9.69 -9.77 -2.76
N ARG A 50 9.58 -8.71 -3.55
CA ARG A 50 8.31 -8.00 -3.76
C ARG A 50 7.31 -8.93 -4.43
N GLY A 51 6.12 -9.03 -3.84
CA GLY A 51 5.07 -9.93 -4.33
C GLY A 51 4.68 -9.57 -5.77
N SER A 52 4.66 -10.57 -6.66
CA SER A 52 4.11 -10.36 -8.00
C SER A 52 2.60 -10.17 -7.94
N ALA A 53 2.00 -9.64 -9.01
CA ALA A 53 0.54 -9.55 -9.10
C ALA A 53 -0.14 -10.91 -8.89
N ARG A 54 0.46 -12.01 -9.38
CA ARG A 54 -0.07 -13.36 -9.21
C ARG A 54 0.00 -13.84 -7.76
N ASP A 55 1.04 -13.47 -7.03
CA ASP A 55 1.21 -13.84 -5.63
C ASP A 55 0.25 -13.02 -4.76
N LEU A 56 0.18 -11.71 -4.98
CA LEU A 56 -0.68 -10.80 -4.25
C LEU A 56 -2.17 -11.10 -4.44
N LEU A 57 -2.59 -11.57 -5.62
CA LEU A 57 -3.96 -12.03 -5.87
C LEU A 57 -4.38 -13.21 -4.98
N GLN A 58 -3.41 -14.01 -4.51
CA GLN A 58 -3.66 -15.16 -3.63
C GLN A 58 -3.59 -14.79 -2.14
N HIS A 59 -3.21 -13.55 -1.82
CA HIS A 59 -3.03 -13.08 -0.45
C HIS A 59 -4.35 -13.13 0.36
N PRO A 60 -4.33 -13.56 1.64
CA PRO A 60 -5.54 -13.68 2.46
C PRO A 60 -6.35 -12.39 2.59
N PHE A 61 -5.70 -11.22 2.55
CA PHE A 61 -6.38 -9.92 2.59
C PHE A 61 -7.43 -9.75 1.49
N LEU A 62 -7.18 -10.25 0.28
CA LEU A 62 -8.13 -10.10 -0.82
C LEU A 62 -9.34 -11.04 -0.70
N ARG A 63 -9.28 -12.05 0.18
CA ARG A 63 -10.41 -12.94 0.45
C ARG A 63 -11.53 -12.26 1.25
N VAL A 64 -11.24 -11.15 1.93
CA VAL A 64 -12.24 -10.36 2.67
C VAL A 64 -12.84 -9.21 1.83
N ALA A 65 -12.55 -9.18 0.52
CA ALA A 65 -13.11 -8.19 -0.38
C ALA A 65 -14.65 -8.27 -0.42
N LYS A 66 -15.30 -7.11 -0.38
CA LYS A 66 -16.75 -6.99 -0.51
C LYS A 66 -17.16 -6.93 -2.00
N PRO A 67 -18.43 -7.23 -2.33
CA PRO A 67 -18.95 -7.01 -3.68
C PRO A 67 -18.77 -5.56 -4.13
N LEU A 68 -18.52 -5.35 -5.43
CA LEU A 68 -18.27 -4.01 -5.99
C LEU A 68 -19.41 -3.01 -5.72
N SER A 69 -20.64 -3.49 -5.53
CA SER A 69 -21.79 -2.65 -5.15
C SER A 69 -21.59 -1.92 -3.82
N CYS A 70 -20.70 -2.38 -2.94
CA CYS A 70 -20.37 -1.66 -1.70
C CYS A 70 -19.68 -0.32 -1.95
N LEU A 71 -19.14 -0.10 -3.16
CA LEU A 71 -18.46 1.12 -3.55
C LEU A 71 -19.43 2.21 -4.05
N THR A 72 -20.66 1.85 -4.45
CA THR A 72 -21.66 2.79 -4.99
C THR A 72 -21.86 4.06 -4.14
N PRO A 73 -21.91 4.01 -2.79
CA PRO A 73 -22.04 5.21 -1.96
C PRO A 73 -20.88 6.20 -2.05
N TYR A 74 -19.75 5.82 -2.64
CA TYR A 74 -18.53 6.62 -2.72
C TYR A 74 -18.23 7.18 -4.12
N ILE A 75 -19.11 6.92 -5.11
CA ILE A 75 -18.93 7.32 -6.53
C ILE A 75 -19.64 8.67 -6.83
N ILE A 76 -20.07 9.39 -5.80
CA ILE A 76 -20.88 10.61 -5.92
C ILE A 76 -20.00 11.82 -6.24
#